data_AF-A0A7R9U806-F1
#
_entry.id   AF-A0A7R9U806-F1
#
_cell.length_a   1.000
_cell.length_b   1.000
_cell.length_c   1.000
_cell.angle_alpha   90.00
_cell.angle_beta   90.00
_cell.angle_gamma   90.00
#
_symmetry.space_group_name_H-M   'P 1'
#
loop_
_entity.id
_entity.type
_entity.pdbx_description
1 polymer ?
#
loop_
_entity_poly.entity_id
_entity_poly.type
_entity_poly.pdbx_seq_one_letter_code
_entity_poly.pdbx_strand_id
1 'polypeptide(L)'
;MASWSDDRKRRSSGKDPKKEAARFEEARSRLQAYLAALKQDETFQDYMKDEAVKRAIGHWTNTARLPPDEAQELVRERRVAAVFMRLRQLQELARDAGKSEAEAFQLFLGRGDVAKAAEREEQGRAEGGQTKAEEPSWQLMFARAVIKMVLMGLFAAAFMTLSKYIGGEPRGSGSGRVGSDEM
;
A
#
# COMPACT_ATOMS: atom_id res chain seq x y z
N MET A 1 11.28 -55.65 -7.19
CA MET A 1 11.37 -54.22 -7.53
C MET A 1 10.67 -53.44 -6.43
N ALA A 2 11.43 -52.78 -5.54
CA ALA A 2 10.86 -52.00 -4.45
C ALA A 2 10.26 -50.69 -5.00
N SER A 3 8.99 -50.45 -4.70
CA SER A 3 8.22 -49.28 -5.15
C SER A 3 8.79 -48.00 -4.53
N TRP A 4 9.32 -47.11 -5.36
CA TRP A 4 9.88 -45.82 -4.95
C TRP A 4 8.81 -44.83 -4.42
N SER A 5 7.53 -45.23 -4.44
CA SER A 5 6.40 -44.38 -4.04
C SER A 5 6.10 -44.38 -2.53
N ASP A 6 6.65 -45.30 -1.73
CA ASP A 6 6.33 -45.39 -0.30
C ASP A 6 7.14 -44.44 0.61
N ASP A 7 8.26 -43.90 0.13
CA ASP A 7 9.17 -43.10 0.97
C ASP A 7 8.67 -41.65 1.19
N ARG A 8 7.78 -41.14 0.31
CA ARG A 8 7.19 -39.79 0.49
C ARG A 8 6.16 -39.74 1.62
N LYS A 9 5.46 -40.83 1.91
CA LYS A 9 4.44 -40.87 2.98
C LYS A 9 5.06 -40.88 4.38
N ARG A 10 6.30 -41.37 4.54
CA ARG A 10 7.00 -41.37 5.83
C ARG A 10 7.59 -40.02 6.23
N ARG A 11 7.84 -39.11 5.29
CA ARG A 11 8.37 -37.76 5.60
C ARG A 11 7.33 -36.75 6.07
N SER A 12 6.03 -37.08 5.99
CA SER A 12 4.97 -36.24 6.57
C SER A 12 4.67 -36.57 8.04
N SER A 13 5.48 -37.40 8.70
CA SER A 13 5.24 -37.78 10.09
C SER A 13 5.54 -36.61 11.03
N GLY A 14 4.47 -35.92 11.42
CA GLY A 14 4.35 -35.28 12.74
C GLY A 14 5.41 -34.25 13.05
N LYS A 15 5.46 -33.15 12.28
CA LYS A 15 6.08 -31.93 12.79
C LYS A 15 5.23 -31.49 13.99
N ASP A 16 5.75 -31.63 15.20
CA ASP A 16 5.05 -31.22 16.42
C ASP A 16 4.59 -29.76 16.25
N PRO A 17 3.27 -29.46 16.23
CA PRO A 17 2.78 -28.11 15.96
C PRO A 17 3.32 -27.11 16.98
N LYS A 18 3.58 -27.57 18.21
CA LYS A 18 4.22 -26.78 19.27
C LYS A 18 5.66 -26.37 18.93
N LYS A 19 6.46 -27.28 18.36
CA LYS A 19 7.84 -26.96 17.94
C LYS A 19 7.85 -26.03 16.73
N GLU A 20 6.90 -26.19 15.82
CA GLU A 20 6.75 -25.32 14.66
C GLU A 20 6.32 -23.90 15.08
N ALA A 21 5.33 -23.77 15.96
CA ALA A 21 4.93 -22.48 16.52
C ALA A 21 6.10 -21.77 17.24
N ALA A 22 6.88 -22.50 18.03
CA ALA A 22 8.06 -21.95 18.70
C ALA A 22 9.12 -21.43 17.69
N ARG A 23 9.36 -22.16 16.59
CA ARG A 23 10.28 -21.72 15.52
C ARG A 23 9.81 -20.45 14.83
N PHE A 24 8.51 -20.35 14.55
CA PHE A 24 7.95 -19.15 13.94
C PHE A 24 8.03 -17.94 14.87
N GLU A 25 7.77 -18.12 16.16
CA GLU A 25 7.88 -17.02 17.14
C GLU A 25 9.32 -16.55 17.29
N GLU A 26 10.29 -17.48 17.32
CA GLU A 26 11.71 -17.13 17.32
C GLU A 26 12.14 -16.39 16.05
N ALA A 27 11.69 -16.85 14.87
CA ALA A 27 11.95 -16.16 13.61
C ALA A 27 11.34 -14.75 13.58
N ARG A 28 10.12 -14.58 14.11
CA ARG A 28 9.45 -13.29 14.25
C ARG A 28 10.21 -12.34 15.17
N SER A 29 10.69 -12.84 16.31
CA SER A 29 11.50 -12.07 17.26
C SER A 29 12.81 -11.60 16.61
N ARG A 30 13.51 -12.47 15.88
CA ARG A 30 14.72 -12.12 15.11
C ARG A 30 14.46 -11.05 14.05
N LEU A 31 13.35 -11.17 13.31
CA LEU A 31 12.94 -10.17 12.33
C LEU A 31 12.68 -8.80 12.99
N GLN A 32 11.98 -8.77 14.12
CA GLN A 32 11.70 -7.53 14.86
C GLN A 32 12.98 -6.88 15.40
N ALA A 33 13.88 -7.67 15.97
CA ALA A 33 15.18 -7.18 16.44
C ALA A 33 16.01 -6.60 15.28
N TYR A 34 16.02 -7.27 14.13
CA TYR A 34 16.74 -6.79 12.94
C TYR A 34 16.14 -5.49 12.38
N LEU A 35 14.80 -5.37 12.34
CA LEU A 35 14.12 -4.13 11.97
C LEU A 35 14.44 -2.98 12.94
N ALA A 36 14.50 -3.26 14.25
CA ALA A 36 14.89 -2.26 15.24
C ALA A 36 16.34 -1.80 15.05
N ALA A 37 17.25 -2.74 14.77
CA ALA A 37 18.65 -2.42 14.47
C ALA A 37 18.79 -1.55 13.21
N LEU A 38 18.07 -1.86 12.13
CA LEU A 38 18.06 -1.05 10.90
C LEU A 38 17.51 0.37 11.13
N LYS A 39 16.54 0.53 12.04
CA LYS A 39 16.02 1.86 12.41
C LYS A 39 17.04 2.71 13.17
N GLN A 40 17.94 2.08 13.92
CA GLN A 40 18.99 2.75 14.70
C GLN A 40 20.30 2.96 13.89
N ASP A 41 20.49 2.26 12.78
CA ASP A 41 21.67 2.39 11.92
C ASP A 41 21.63 3.71 11.13
N GLU A 42 22.29 4.74 11.64
CA GLU A 42 22.35 6.08 11.03
C GLU A 42 22.91 6.06 9.60
N THR A 43 23.90 5.20 9.32
CA THR A 43 24.52 5.11 7.99
C THR A 43 23.54 4.56 6.98
N PHE A 44 22.80 3.52 7.35
CA PHE A 44 21.76 2.96 6.52
C PHE A 44 20.60 3.96 6.30
N GLN A 45 20.18 4.67 7.35
CA GLN A 45 19.16 5.72 7.23
C GLN A 45 19.61 6.88 6.33
N ASP A 46 20.90 7.23 6.35
CA ASP A 46 21.45 8.24 5.44
C ASP A 46 21.43 7.76 3.98
N TYR A 47 21.84 6.51 3.72
CA TYR A 47 21.78 5.95 2.37
C TYR A 47 20.35 5.87 1.82
N MET A 48 19.35 5.63 2.67
CA MET A 48 17.95 5.63 2.26
C MET A 48 17.42 7.00 1.79
N LYS A 49 18.12 8.10 2.12
CA LYS A 49 17.78 9.45 1.63
C LYS A 49 18.29 9.71 0.22
N ASP A 50 19.29 8.95 -0.24
CA ASP A 50 19.91 9.10 -1.56
C ASP A 50 18.91 8.75 -2.69
N GLU A 51 18.83 9.61 -3.71
CA GLU A 51 17.92 9.44 -4.84
C GLU A 51 18.29 8.22 -5.69
N ALA A 52 19.58 7.88 -5.80
CA ALA A 52 20.01 6.68 -6.53
C ALA A 52 19.50 5.41 -5.84
N VAL A 53 19.55 5.38 -4.50
CA VAL A 53 19.01 4.28 -3.68
C VAL A 53 17.50 4.18 -3.83
N LYS A 54 16.75 5.30 -3.77
CA LYS A 54 15.29 5.30 -3.96
C LYS A 54 14.90 4.78 -5.34
N ARG A 55 15.59 5.23 -6.39
CA ARG A 55 15.39 4.74 -7.76
C ARG A 55 15.68 3.25 -7.89
N ALA A 56 16.78 2.78 -7.31
CA ALA A 56 17.15 1.37 -7.34
C ALA A 56 16.12 0.50 -6.61
N ILE A 57 15.63 0.94 -5.45
CA ILE A 57 14.54 0.27 -4.72
C ILE A 57 13.28 0.24 -5.59
N GLY A 58 12.87 1.35 -6.18
CA GLY A 58 11.70 1.42 -7.06
C GLY A 58 11.79 0.49 -8.28
N HIS A 59 12.98 0.33 -8.85
CA HIS A 59 13.23 -0.65 -9.91
C HIS A 59 13.08 -2.09 -9.40
N TRP A 60 13.67 -2.41 -8.24
CA TRP A 60 13.64 -3.77 -7.69
C TRP A 60 12.24 -4.19 -7.21
N THR A 61 11.48 -3.27 -6.61
CA THR A 61 10.08 -3.50 -6.23
C THR A 61 9.12 -3.41 -7.41
N ASN A 62 9.64 -3.29 -8.65
CA ASN A 62 8.89 -3.17 -9.89
C ASN A 62 7.86 -2.02 -9.89
N THR A 63 8.09 -0.98 -9.08
CA THR A 63 7.22 0.21 -8.99
C THR A 63 7.58 1.25 -10.05
N ALA A 64 8.87 1.37 -10.38
CA ALA A 64 9.40 2.25 -11.42
C ALA A 64 10.54 1.53 -12.15
N ARG A 65 10.20 0.72 -13.15
CA ARG A 65 11.18 -0.11 -13.86
C ARG A 65 12.11 0.73 -14.73
N LEU A 66 13.40 0.73 -14.39
CA LEU A 66 14.45 1.38 -15.16
C LEU A 66 14.90 0.57 -16.39
N PRO A 67 15.47 1.24 -17.41
CA PRO A 67 16.16 0.59 -18.53
C PRO A 67 17.34 -0.27 -18.04
N PRO A 68 17.73 -1.32 -18.80
CA PRO A 68 18.82 -2.22 -18.40
C PRO A 68 20.16 -1.52 -18.15
N ASP A 69 20.50 -0.53 -18.98
CA ASP A 69 21.78 0.19 -18.87
C ASP A 69 21.86 0.99 -17.56
N GLU A 70 20.81 1.76 -17.25
CA GLU A 70 20.70 2.53 -16.00
C GLU A 70 20.65 1.61 -14.77
N ALA A 71 19.97 0.47 -14.86
CA ALA A 71 19.93 -0.52 -13.78
C ALA A 71 21.34 -1.09 -13.50
N GLN A 72 22.13 -1.32 -14.54
CA GLN A 72 23.50 -1.83 -14.40
C GLN A 72 24.45 -0.80 -13.78
N GLU A 73 24.25 0.49 -14.07
CA GLU A 73 25.01 1.58 -13.43
C GLU A 73 24.70 1.67 -11.93
N LEU A 74 23.41 1.65 -11.55
CA LEU A 74 23.00 1.72 -10.14
C LEU A 74 23.56 0.57 -9.30
N VAL A 75 23.67 -0.64 -9.86
CA VAL A 75 24.25 -1.80 -9.15
C VAL A 75 25.74 -1.60 -8.82
N ARG A 76 26.47 -0.78 -9.58
CA ARG A 76 27.89 -0.48 -9.32
C ARG A 76 28.07 0.51 -8.18
N GLU A 77 27.04 1.25 -7.80
CA GLU A 77 27.11 2.19 -6.70
C GLU A 77 27.21 1.47 -5.36
N ARG A 78 28.27 1.78 -4.60
CA ARG A 78 28.54 1.13 -3.30
C ARG A 78 27.40 1.29 -2.29
N ARG A 79 26.74 2.45 -2.28
CA ARG A 79 25.63 2.74 -1.37
C ARG A 79 24.42 1.87 -1.68
N VAL A 80 24.05 1.78 -2.96
CA VAL A 80 22.99 0.91 -3.47
C VAL A 80 23.31 -0.54 -3.08
N ALA A 81 24.50 -1.03 -3.40
CA ALA A 81 24.89 -2.40 -3.04
C ALA A 81 24.78 -2.68 -1.53
N ALA A 82 25.23 -1.75 -0.68
CA ALA A 82 25.13 -1.89 0.78
C ALA A 82 23.68 -1.98 1.28
N VAL A 83 22.79 -1.12 0.76
CA VAL A 83 21.35 -1.16 1.09
C VAL A 83 20.72 -2.47 0.62
N PHE A 84 21.04 -2.92 -0.60
CA PHE A 84 20.50 -4.16 -1.17
C PHE A 84 20.89 -5.39 -0.36
N MET A 85 22.11 -5.46 0.17
CA MET A 85 22.53 -6.55 1.06
C MET A 85 21.66 -6.61 2.33
N ARG A 86 21.35 -5.45 2.93
CA ARG A 86 20.49 -5.37 4.12
C ARG A 86 19.05 -5.76 3.82
N LEU A 87 18.52 -5.34 2.68
CA LEU A 87 17.17 -5.70 2.22
C LEU A 87 17.04 -7.19 1.91
N ARG A 88 18.05 -7.81 1.30
CA ARG A 88 18.07 -9.25 1.07
C ARG A 88 18.06 -10.04 2.38
N GLN A 89 18.86 -9.62 3.36
CA GLN A 89 18.85 -10.22 4.69
C GLN A 89 17.48 -10.05 5.37
N LEU A 90 16.81 -8.91 5.19
CA LEU A 90 15.46 -8.69 5.67
C LEU A 90 14.45 -9.65 5.02
N GLN A 91 14.53 -9.86 3.69
CA GLN A 91 13.67 -10.79 2.96
C GLN A 91 13.86 -12.24 3.45
N GLU A 92 15.10 -12.67 3.68
CA GLU A 92 15.40 -14.00 4.21
C GLU A 92 14.78 -14.20 5.61
N LEU A 93 14.95 -13.23 6.51
CA LEU A 93 14.34 -13.26 7.85
C LEU A 93 12.81 -13.22 7.81
N ALA A 94 12.23 -12.47 6.86
CA ALA A 94 10.79 -12.43 6.69
C ALA A 94 10.23 -13.76 6.19
N ARG A 95 10.90 -14.41 5.24
CA ARG A 95 10.54 -15.74 4.76
C ARG A 95 10.60 -16.77 5.88
N ASP A 96 11.63 -16.73 6.72
CA ASP A 96 11.75 -17.60 7.90
C ASP A 96 10.62 -17.36 8.91
N ALA A 97 10.14 -16.12 9.01
CA ALA A 97 8.99 -15.76 9.83
C ALA A 97 7.62 -16.04 9.17
N GLY A 98 7.60 -16.67 7.99
CA GLY A 98 6.37 -16.97 7.25
C GLY A 98 5.65 -15.74 6.67
N LYS A 99 6.36 -14.62 6.50
CA LYS A 99 5.83 -13.39 5.91
C LYS A 99 6.20 -13.28 4.44
N SER A 100 5.35 -12.60 3.67
CA SER A 100 5.67 -12.28 2.28
C SER A 100 6.74 -11.19 2.20
N GLU A 101 7.46 -11.13 1.08
CA GLU A 101 8.45 -10.07 0.85
C GLU A 101 7.80 -8.68 0.88
N ALA A 102 6.60 -8.55 0.30
CA ALA A 102 5.84 -7.31 0.33
C ALA A 102 5.51 -6.86 1.77
N GLU A 103 5.12 -7.78 2.65
CA GLU A 103 4.90 -7.49 4.07
C GLU A 103 6.17 -7.05 4.79
N ALA A 104 7.32 -7.68 4.48
CA ALA A 104 8.61 -7.31 5.05
C ALA A 104 8.97 -5.85 4.73
N PHE A 105 8.80 -5.46 3.46
CA PHE A 105 9.02 -4.09 3.01
C PHE A 105 8.01 -3.11 3.64
N GLN A 106 6.73 -3.47 3.74
CA GLN A 106 5.74 -2.62 4.39
C GLN A 106 6.02 -2.41 5.88
N LEU A 107 6.49 -3.46 6.57
CA LEU A 107 6.92 -3.37 7.98
C LEU A 107 8.12 -2.44 8.13
N PHE A 108 9.09 -2.55 7.22
CA PHE A 108 10.26 -1.68 7.21
C PHE A 108 9.90 -0.21 6.97
N LEU A 109 9.05 0.07 5.98
CA LEU A 109 8.57 1.42 5.68
C LEU A 109 7.64 2.01 6.75
N GLY A 110 7.36 1.29 7.83
CA GLY A 110 6.42 1.71 8.88
C GLY A 110 4.96 1.80 8.41
N ARG A 111 4.64 1.28 7.22
CA ARG A 111 3.27 1.24 6.67
C ARG A 111 2.45 0.07 7.20
N GLY A 112 3.11 -0.99 7.66
CA GLY A 112 2.45 -2.21 8.14
C GLY A 112 1.64 -2.06 9.44
N ASP A 113 2.02 -1.14 10.32
CA ASP A 113 1.27 -0.91 11.58
C ASP A 113 -0.07 -0.23 11.32
N VAL A 114 -0.18 0.57 10.25
CA VAL A 114 -1.43 1.27 9.88
C VAL A 114 -2.45 0.29 9.29
N ALA A 115 -2.00 -0.67 8.47
CA ALA A 115 -2.88 -1.69 7.90
C ALA A 115 -3.45 -2.62 8.98
N LYS A 116 -2.62 -3.06 9.94
CA LYS A 116 -3.09 -3.90 11.05
C LYS A 116 -3.87 -3.14 12.11
N ALA A 117 -3.60 -1.84 12.31
CA ALA A 117 -4.45 -0.98 13.12
C ALA A 117 -5.83 -0.83 12.49
N ALA A 118 -5.90 -0.62 11.17
CA ALA A 118 -7.16 -0.54 10.43
C ALA A 118 -7.95 -1.87 10.49
N GLU A 119 -7.28 -3.02 10.32
CA GLU A 119 -7.93 -4.33 10.42
C GLU A 119 -8.38 -4.67 11.85
N ARG A 120 -7.62 -4.27 12.89
CA ARG A 120 -8.05 -4.41 14.29
C ARG A 120 -9.19 -3.47 14.66
N GLU A 121 -9.27 -2.30 14.04
CA GLU A 121 -10.39 -1.39 14.22
C GLU A 121 -11.66 -1.97 13.57
N GLU A 122 -11.53 -2.67 12.44
CA GLU A 122 -12.64 -3.34 11.76
C GLU A 122 -13.07 -4.64 12.46
N GLN A 123 -12.13 -5.46 12.95
CA GLN A 123 -12.43 -6.66 13.76
C GLN A 123 -12.94 -6.32 15.16
N GLY A 124 -12.39 -5.27 15.81
CA GLY A 124 -12.91 -4.76 17.08
C GLY A 124 -14.32 -4.16 16.96
N ARG A 125 -14.67 -3.65 15.77
CA ARG A 125 -16.03 -3.18 15.45
C ARG A 125 -17.02 -4.32 15.18
N ALA A 126 -16.55 -5.49 14.75
CA ALA A 126 -17.38 -6.66 14.51
C ALA A 126 -17.69 -7.46 15.79
N GLU A 127 -16.79 -7.46 16.78
CA GLU A 127 -16.95 -8.25 18.01
C GLU A 127 -17.42 -7.44 19.24
N GLY A 128 -17.35 -6.11 19.21
CA GLY A 128 -17.79 -5.25 20.31
C GLY A 128 -19.08 -4.48 20.00
N GLY A 129 -20.26 -5.06 20.23
CA GLY A 129 -21.49 -4.30 20.02
C GLY A 129 -22.87 -4.92 20.26
N GLN A 130 -23.02 -5.92 21.16
CA GLN A 130 -24.33 -6.22 21.76
C GLN A 130 -24.23 -6.17 23.29
N THR A 131 -24.22 -4.97 23.85
CA THR A 131 -24.76 -4.70 25.20
C THR A 131 -25.18 -3.24 25.31
N LYS A 132 -26.50 -3.05 25.42
CA LYS A 132 -27.24 -1.95 26.06
C LYS A 132 -26.40 -0.93 26.85
N ALA A 133 -26.38 0.32 26.38
CA ALA A 133 -26.82 1.50 27.12
C ALA A 133 -26.91 2.66 26.13
N GLU A 134 -28.14 3.01 25.82
CA GLU A 134 -28.57 4.02 24.87
C GLU A 134 -28.44 5.41 25.52
N GLU A 135 -27.46 6.20 25.05
CA GLU A 135 -27.46 7.67 25.15
C GLU A 135 -27.46 8.26 23.73
N PRO A 136 -28.11 9.43 23.53
CA PRO A 136 -28.89 9.67 22.31
C PRO A 136 -28.05 10.13 21.12
N SER A 137 -28.23 9.38 20.04
CA SER A 137 -27.60 9.42 18.71
C SER A 137 -27.87 10.67 17.86
N TRP A 138 -28.41 11.76 18.43
CA TRP A 138 -28.71 12.97 17.65
C TRP A 138 -27.44 13.68 17.19
N GLN A 139 -26.42 13.82 18.04
CA GLN A 139 -25.19 14.55 17.67
C GLN A 139 -24.44 13.93 16.49
N LEU A 140 -24.37 12.59 16.44
CA LEU A 140 -23.75 11.88 15.32
C LEU A 140 -24.62 11.97 14.04
N MET A 141 -25.95 11.99 14.18
CA MET A 141 -26.86 12.22 13.07
C MET A 141 -26.75 13.65 12.53
N PHE A 142 -26.63 14.66 13.39
CA PHE A 142 -26.41 16.05 12.98
C PHE A 142 -25.05 16.25 12.34
N ALA A 143 -23.98 15.66 12.90
CA ALA A 143 -22.65 15.73 12.27
C ALA A 143 -22.67 15.14 10.84
N ARG A 144 -23.32 13.98 10.65
CA ARG A 144 -23.47 13.37 9.31
C ARG A 144 -24.36 14.18 8.38
N ALA A 145 -25.42 14.83 8.90
CA ALA A 145 -26.30 15.69 8.10
C ALA A 145 -25.58 16.98 7.65
N VAL A 146 -24.83 17.61 8.55
CA VAL A 146 -24.05 18.82 8.27
C VAL A 146 -22.99 18.53 7.21
N ILE A 147 -22.24 17.44 7.34
CA ILE A 147 -21.22 17.05 6.34
C ILE A 147 -21.86 16.82 4.96
N LYS A 148 -23.01 16.15 4.89
CA LYS A 148 -23.74 15.95 3.63
C LYS A 148 -24.22 17.26 3.01
N MET A 149 -24.74 18.19 3.80
CA MET A 149 -25.18 19.50 3.29
C MET A 149 -24.01 20.33 2.75
N VAL A 150 -22.86 20.35 3.44
CA VAL A 150 -21.65 21.06 2.98
C VAL A 150 -21.16 20.47 1.66
N LEU A 151 -21.08 19.14 1.55
CA LEU A 151 -20.65 18.48 0.31
C LEU A 151 -21.61 18.75 -0.86
N MET A 152 -22.92 18.72 -0.63
CA MET A 152 -23.88 19.06 -1.69
C MET A 152 -23.80 20.53 -2.13
N GLY A 153 -23.56 21.45 -1.20
CA GLY A 153 -23.33 22.87 -1.53
C GLY A 153 -22.08 23.09 -2.37
N LEU A 154 -20.96 22.45 -2.02
CA LEU A 154 -19.72 22.51 -2.79
C LEU A 154 -19.89 21.90 -4.19
N PHE A 155 -20.62 20.79 -4.32
CA PHE A 155 -20.88 20.16 -5.61
C PHE A 155 -21.77 21.03 -6.51
N ALA A 156 -22.81 21.65 -5.96
CA ALA A 156 -23.66 22.58 -6.70
C ALA A 156 -22.88 23.84 -7.17
N ALA A 157 -22.02 24.40 -6.32
CA ALA A 157 -21.18 25.53 -6.67
C ALA A 157 -20.17 25.19 -7.78
N ALA A 158 -19.53 24.02 -7.68
CA ALA A 158 -18.62 23.51 -8.72
C ALA A 158 -19.37 23.29 -10.04
N PHE A 159 -20.57 22.67 -9.99
CA PHE A 159 -21.39 22.43 -11.16
C PHE A 159 -21.82 23.73 -11.86
N MET A 160 -22.30 24.74 -11.11
CA MET A 160 -22.66 26.04 -11.69
C MET A 160 -21.46 26.76 -12.34
N THR A 161 -20.27 26.63 -11.74
CA THR A 161 -19.03 27.21 -12.29
C THR A 161 -18.64 26.50 -13.58
N LEU A 162 -18.76 25.17 -13.62
CA LEU A 162 -18.45 24.36 -14.79
C LEU A 162 -19.47 24.58 -15.91
N SER A 163 -20.76 24.74 -15.60
CA SER A 163 -21.80 25.06 -16.58
C SER A 163 -21.59 26.42 -17.24
N LYS A 164 -21.06 27.42 -16.53
CA LYS A 164 -20.67 28.71 -17.15
C LYS A 164 -19.49 28.57 -18.11
N TYR A 165 -18.57 27.63 -17.87
CA TYR A 165 -17.41 27.41 -18.73
C TYR A 165 -17.71 26.54 -19.95
N ILE A 166 -18.71 25.65 -19.87
CA ILE A 166 -19.08 24.73 -20.96
C ILE A 166 -20.23 25.30 -21.81
N GLY A 167 -21.02 26.22 -21.27
CA GLY A 167 -22.07 26.94 -22.00
C GLY A 167 -21.49 27.97 -22.98
N GLY A 168 -20.86 27.49 -24.05
CA GLY A 168 -20.54 28.30 -25.22
C GLY A 168 -21.79 29.01 -25.75
N GLU A 169 -21.61 30.27 -26.13
CA GLU A 169 -22.69 31.18 -26.54
C GLU A 169 -23.64 30.53 -27.55
N PRO A 170 -24.97 30.74 -27.42
CA PRO A 170 -25.92 30.29 -28.43
C PRO A 170 -25.60 31.02 -29.73
N ARG A 171 -25.01 30.30 -30.68
CA ARG A 171 -24.81 30.76 -32.05
C ARG A 171 -26.16 31.27 -32.58
N GLY A 172 -26.24 32.58 -32.74
CA GLY A 172 -27.40 33.27 -33.27
C GLY A 172 -27.85 32.61 -34.57
N SER A 173 -29.11 32.19 -34.58
CA SER A 173 -29.84 31.84 -35.78
C SER A 173 -29.91 33.09 -36.66
N GLY A 174 -29.00 33.18 -37.63
CA GLY A 174 -29.00 34.17 -38.68
C GLY A 174 -30.19 33.92 -39.61
N SER A 175 -31.31 34.56 -39.29
CA SER A 175 -32.47 34.73 -40.16
C SER A 175 -32.18 35.79 -41.23
N GLY A 176 -32.53 35.48 -42.48
CA GLY A 176 -32.64 36.43 -43.59
C GLY A 176 -31.32 36.63 -44.35
N ARG A 177 -31.28 36.57 -45.68
CA ARG A 177 -32.25 37.15 -46.62
C ARG A 177 -32.17 36.42 -47.96
N VAL A 178 -33.33 36.05 -48.49
CA VAL A 178 -33.55 35.73 -49.90
C VAL A 178 -33.48 37.04 -50.67
N GLY A 179 -32.63 37.12 -51.69
CA GLY A 179 -32.53 38.24 -52.60
C GLY A 179 -32.30 37.71 -54.01
N SER A 180 -33.41 37.51 -54.72
CA SER A 180 -33.49 37.33 -56.17
C SER A 180 -33.01 38.59 -56.90
N ASP A 181 -32.32 38.42 -58.02
CA ASP A 181 -32.24 39.30 -59.21
C ASP A 181 -31.22 38.61 -60.14
N GLU A 182 -31.57 37.88 -61.21
CA GLU A 182 -32.24 38.31 -62.46
C GLU A 182 -31.69 39.62 -63.06
N MET A 183 -30.62 39.52 -63.86
CA MET A 183 -30.58 39.89 -65.30
C MET A 183 -29.17 39.74 -65.87
#